data_AF-A0A3D6DFB6-F1
#
_entry.id   AF-A0A3D6DFB6-F1
#
_cell.length_a   1.000
_cell.length_b   1.000
_cell.length_c   1.000
_cell.angle_alpha   90.00
_cell.angle_beta   90.00
_cell.angle_gamma   90.00
#
_symmetry.space_group_name_H-M   'P 1'
#
loop_
_entity.id
_entity.type
_entity.pdbx_description
1 polymer ?
#
loop_
_entity_poly.entity_id
_entity_poly.type
_entity_poly.pdbx_seq_one_letter_code
_entity_poly.pdbx_strand_id
1 'polypeptide(L)'
;MAWVYPEGIQPEYSAMVISAGNGGGFNFRQNNELGYHWPNGAWWWSSGLYVPQNQWSHVAMTVAPDGVRVYLNGQEAYHAFTPDMGQQTTQFLGSYRGWGSRNMTGAIDEVKVWNRTLTQEEVREQRHLTLTQAAVESDPDLVGYYQFNEDTYFLVNKHGSSTHGVFTGPASLAPSAAVVGSGVLDRITVDASGVYPLTAVGGSLNVAAGASVPGGEVVVNRLDPDPNAPPAQALPFGYWVVDEYGPGAFDAGTSWEIGTAAGFLDSWADGLGSLSLVERNATGTNAWSEPCTVVAVSDQTAVYDGSCGAVSAAQYVLVSEVCAFDSTAAGLCPGTSMGWGNTVVDGPGTYHYIGTLNGECQTLEVLDVQFLDPPSLYWILEGAALQSAGGWTDHTWSLNGSALEATGSTLALVGAGDYTLTATDPGTGCTVGFTGTVGCPGDLDGDLIVGVSDILQLLGSFGCLGECGNTDVNADGAVNVTDVLFILGLFGSSC
;
A
#
# COMPACT_ATOMS: atom_id res chain seq x y z
N MET A 1 10.56 -26.10 -10.04
CA MET A 1 9.24 -26.13 -9.36
C MET A 1 8.20 -25.55 -10.30
N ALA A 2 6.92 -25.79 -10.04
CA ALA A 2 5.80 -25.25 -10.79
C ALA A 2 4.50 -25.36 -9.97
N TRP A 3 3.49 -24.59 -10.32
CA TRP A 3 2.10 -24.93 -10.02
C TRP A 3 1.53 -25.78 -11.15
N VAL A 4 0.73 -26.79 -10.81
CA VAL A 4 0.09 -27.68 -11.78
C VAL A 4 -1.38 -27.92 -11.43
N TYR A 5 -2.21 -28.01 -12.46
CA TYR A 5 -3.62 -28.39 -12.38
C TYR A 5 -3.87 -29.55 -13.36
N PRO A 6 -3.83 -30.82 -12.93
CA PRO A 6 -4.12 -31.94 -13.81
C PRO A 6 -5.62 -32.14 -13.98
N GLU A 7 -6.12 -32.07 -15.21
CA GLU A 7 -7.52 -32.41 -15.54
C GLU A 7 -7.69 -33.93 -15.53
N GLY A 8 -8.27 -34.45 -14.45
CA GLY A 8 -8.40 -35.89 -14.23
C GLY A 8 -7.06 -36.61 -13.97
N ILE A 9 -7.12 -37.94 -14.07
CA ILE A 9 -5.92 -38.79 -13.98
C ILE A 9 -5.14 -38.71 -15.29
N GLN A 10 -3.87 -38.36 -15.18
CA GLN A 10 -2.97 -38.18 -16.31
C GLN A 10 -2.45 -39.53 -16.83
N PRO A 11 -2.13 -39.64 -18.14
CA PRO A 11 -1.39 -40.78 -18.64
C PRO A 11 -0.11 -41.01 -17.85
N GLU A 12 0.20 -42.28 -17.54
CA GLU A 12 1.41 -42.59 -16.78
C GLU A 12 2.67 -42.05 -17.48
N TYR A 13 3.52 -41.42 -16.70
CA TYR A 13 4.76 -40.75 -17.09
C TYR A 13 4.57 -39.49 -17.94
N SER A 14 3.37 -38.90 -17.99
CA SER A 14 3.20 -37.52 -18.45
C SER A 14 4.04 -36.58 -17.58
N ALA A 15 4.92 -35.80 -18.21
CA ALA A 15 5.83 -34.92 -17.48
C ALA A 15 5.18 -33.57 -17.18
N MET A 16 5.51 -33.02 -16.01
CA MET A 16 5.20 -31.64 -15.65
C MET A 16 6.30 -30.72 -16.16
N VAL A 17 7.54 -31.01 -15.75
CA VAL A 17 8.76 -30.36 -16.25
C VAL A 17 9.82 -31.44 -16.41
N ILE A 18 10.36 -31.61 -17.61
CA ILE A 18 11.43 -32.60 -17.87
C ILE A 18 12.39 -32.17 -18.96
N SER A 19 13.66 -32.49 -18.76
CA SER A 19 14.69 -32.25 -19.76
C SER A 19 14.77 -33.34 -20.83
N ALA A 20 15.23 -32.95 -22.01
CA ALA A 20 15.62 -33.85 -23.08
C ALA A 20 16.80 -34.76 -22.70
N GLY A 21 17.08 -35.75 -23.55
CA GLY A 21 18.30 -36.54 -23.49
C GLY A 21 18.49 -37.29 -22.16
N ASN A 22 19.68 -37.16 -21.57
CA ASN A 22 20.03 -37.76 -20.28
C ASN A 22 19.79 -36.80 -19.09
N GLY A 23 19.00 -35.74 -19.29
CA GLY A 23 18.54 -34.90 -18.18
C GLY A 23 17.37 -35.55 -17.43
N GLY A 24 16.96 -34.90 -16.35
CA GLY A 24 15.86 -35.36 -15.50
C GLY A 24 14.72 -34.36 -15.36
N GLY A 25 13.73 -34.71 -14.54
CA GLY A 25 12.54 -33.94 -14.25
C GLY A 25 11.50 -34.75 -13.48
N PHE A 26 10.29 -34.21 -13.32
CA PHE A 26 9.22 -34.83 -12.56
C PHE A 26 7.94 -35.00 -13.37
N ASN A 27 7.17 -36.03 -13.03
CA ASN A 27 6.08 -36.55 -13.84
C ASN A 27 4.95 -37.12 -12.97
N PHE A 28 3.81 -37.38 -13.60
CA PHE A 28 2.73 -38.18 -13.01
C PHE A 28 3.02 -39.66 -13.22
N ARG A 29 2.98 -40.46 -12.17
CA ARG A 29 2.91 -41.93 -12.22
C ARG A 29 1.45 -42.37 -12.06
N GLN A 30 1.23 -43.65 -11.79
CA GLN A 30 -0.12 -44.21 -11.62
C GLN A 30 -0.92 -43.39 -10.61
N ASN A 31 -2.17 -43.07 -10.95
CA ASN A 31 -3.10 -42.27 -10.13
C ASN A 31 -2.57 -40.87 -9.76
N ASN A 32 -1.81 -40.22 -10.65
CA ASN A 32 -1.17 -38.91 -10.41
C ASN A 32 -0.16 -38.91 -9.25
N GLU A 33 0.45 -40.05 -8.89
CA GLU A 33 1.57 -40.06 -7.96
C GLU A 33 2.74 -39.21 -8.53
N LEU A 34 3.27 -38.27 -7.74
CA LEU A 34 4.39 -37.43 -8.12
C LEU A 34 5.67 -38.28 -8.19
N GLY A 35 6.13 -38.56 -9.40
CA GLY A 35 7.36 -39.29 -9.66
C GLY A 35 8.47 -38.41 -10.24
N TYR A 36 9.63 -39.01 -10.43
CA TYR A 36 10.77 -38.35 -11.06
C TYR A 36 11.50 -39.27 -12.05
N HIS A 37 12.21 -38.65 -12.98
CA HIS A 37 13.22 -39.25 -13.83
C HIS A 37 14.56 -38.56 -13.59
N TRP A 38 15.61 -39.34 -13.40
CA TRP A 38 16.99 -38.86 -13.31
C TRP A 38 17.93 -39.96 -13.83
N PRO A 39 19.12 -39.63 -14.38
CA PRO A 39 20.20 -40.60 -14.59
C PRO A 39 20.39 -41.49 -13.37
N ASN A 40 20.70 -42.78 -13.58
CA ASN A 40 20.82 -43.84 -12.56
C ASN A 40 19.72 -43.91 -11.47
N GLY A 41 18.64 -43.15 -11.62
CA GLY A 41 17.51 -43.11 -10.69
C GLY A 41 16.46 -44.18 -10.98
N ALA A 42 15.66 -44.48 -9.97
CA ALA A 42 14.55 -45.43 -10.07
C ALA A 42 13.28 -44.71 -10.50
N TRP A 43 12.98 -44.68 -11.81
CA TRP A 43 11.75 -44.08 -12.35
C TRP A 43 10.45 -44.79 -11.88
N TRP A 44 10.57 -45.94 -11.22
CA TRP A 44 9.47 -46.67 -10.56
C TRP A 44 9.40 -46.41 -9.04
N TRP A 45 10.26 -45.55 -8.49
CA TRP A 45 10.22 -45.21 -7.07
C TRP A 45 8.91 -44.51 -6.71
N SER A 46 8.29 -44.98 -5.63
CA SER A 46 7.01 -44.48 -5.13
C SER A 46 7.28 -43.40 -4.09
N SER A 47 6.82 -42.19 -4.37
CA SER A 47 6.90 -41.07 -3.43
C SER A 47 5.82 -41.14 -2.37
N GLY A 48 4.69 -41.81 -2.67
CA GLY A 48 3.48 -41.77 -1.85
C GLY A 48 2.75 -40.43 -1.88
N LEU A 49 3.21 -39.46 -2.69
CA LEU A 49 2.59 -38.14 -2.84
C LEU A 49 1.70 -38.16 -4.09
N TYR A 50 0.40 -37.97 -3.93
CA TYR A 50 -0.56 -38.01 -5.04
C TYR A 50 -1.07 -36.61 -5.36
N VAL A 51 -0.78 -36.10 -6.55
CA VAL A 51 -1.27 -34.79 -7.00
C VAL A 51 -2.78 -34.88 -7.23
N PRO A 52 -3.60 -34.12 -6.49
CA PRO A 52 -5.05 -34.16 -6.66
C PRO A 52 -5.46 -33.77 -8.08
N GLN A 53 -6.42 -34.50 -8.65
CA GLN A 53 -7.03 -34.17 -9.94
C GLN A 53 -7.98 -32.97 -9.79
N ASN A 54 -8.03 -32.12 -10.82
CA ASN A 54 -8.90 -30.94 -10.92
C ASN A 54 -8.67 -29.94 -9.78
N GLN A 55 -7.43 -29.79 -9.34
CA GLN A 55 -7.05 -28.88 -8.26
C GLN A 55 -5.62 -28.39 -8.47
N TRP A 56 -5.38 -27.11 -8.20
CA TRP A 56 -4.04 -26.54 -8.24
C TRP A 56 -3.18 -27.09 -7.12
N SER A 57 -1.96 -27.50 -7.45
CA SER A 57 -0.94 -27.95 -6.49
C SER A 57 0.42 -27.40 -6.85
N HIS A 58 1.20 -27.03 -5.85
CA HIS A 58 2.61 -26.70 -6.04
C HIS A 58 3.44 -27.98 -6.03
N VAL A 59 4.33 -28.12 -7.01
CA VAL A 59 5.21 -29.27 -7.17
C VAL A 59 6.65 -28.83 -7.37
N ALA A 60 7.58 -29.52 -6.71
CA ALA A 60 9.00 -29.27 -6.89
C ALA A 60 9.80 -30.57 -6.88
N MET A 61 11.02 -30.48 -7.42
CA MET A 61 12.03 -31.54 -7.36
C MET A 61 13.37 -30.88 -7.08
N THR A 62 14.13 -31.46 -6.15
CA THR A 62 15.51 -31.08 -5.89
C THR A 62 16.38 -32.33 -5.99
N VAL A 63 17.62 -32.14 -6.46
CA VAL A 63 18.60 -33.21 -6.60
C VAL A 63 19.87 -32.79 -5.90
N ALA A 64 20.41 -33.64 -5.04
CA ALA A 64 21.65 -33.41 -4.33
C ALA A 64 22.50 -34.70 -4.33
N PRO A 65 23.76 -34.66 -3.87
CA PRO A 65 24.64 -35.84 -3.85
C PRO A 65 24.09 -37.04 -3.05
N ASP A 66 23.13 -36.81 -2.16
CA ASP A 66 22.48 -37.82 -1.31
C ASP A 66 21.17 -38.37 -1.89
N GLY A 67 20.66 -37.83 -3.00
CA GLY A 67 19.48 -38.36 -3.67
C GLY A 67 18.57 -37.31 -4.30
N VAL A 68 17.33 -37.71 -4.51
CA VAL A 68 16.28 -36.87 -5.10
C VAL A 68 15.16 -36.67 -4.10
N ARG A 69 14.66 -35.44 -4.01
CA ARG A 69 13.47 -35.08 -3.26
C ARG A 69 12.41 -34.55 -4.20
N VAL A 70 11.17 -34.94 -3.98
CA VAL A 70 10.01 -34.35 -4.64
C VAL A 70 9.08 -33.76 -3.59
N TYR A 71 8.40 -32.67 -3.95
CA TYR A 71 7.56 -31.92 -3.03
C TYR A 71 6.17 -31.76 -3.63
N LEU A 72 5.14 -32.01 -2.83
CA LEU A 72 3.75 -31.71 -3.15
C LEU A 72 3.21 -30.75 -2.09
N ASN A 73 2.88 -29.52 -2.48
CA ASN A 73 2.44 -28.46 -1.57
C ASN A 73 3.42 -28.23 -0.40
N GLY A 74 4.72 -28.45 -0.62
CA GLY A 74 5.78 -28.34 0.40
C GLY A 74 5.97 -29.57 1.29
N GLN A 75 5.18 -30.63 1.12
CA GLN A 75 5.39 -31.94 1.75
C GLN A 75 6.42 -32.74 0.95
N GLU A 76 7.45 -33.24 1.63
CA GLU A 76 8.60 -33.91 1.00
C GLU A 76 8.43 -35.42 0.93
N ALA A 77 8.89 -36.01 -0.18
CA ALA A 77 9.29 -37.41 -0.25
C ALA A 77 10.74 -37.51 -0.74
N TYR A 78 11.54 -38.35 -0.07
CA TYR A 78 12.98 -38.47 -0.31
C TYR A 78 13.36 -39.87 -0.79
N HIS A 79 14.08 -39.94 -1.90
CA HIS A 79 14.72 -41.16 -2.39
C HIS A 79 16.24 -41.06 -2.24
N ALA A 80 16.78 -41.84 -1.31
CA ALA A 80 18.21 -41.88 -1.00
C ALA A 80 18.98 -42.76 -2.00
N PHE A 81 19.90 -42.15 -2.76
CA PHE A 81 20.89 -42.82 -3.61
C PHE A 81 21.95 -41.79 -4.02
N THR A 82 23.00 -42.21 -4.73
CA THR A 82 23.98 -41.26 -5.30
C THR A 82 23.64 -41.00 -6.77
N PRO A 83 23.00 -39.85 -7.10
CA PRO A 83 22.63 -39.55 -8.47
C PRO A 83 23.85 -39.23 -9.33
N ASP A 84 23.85 -39.74 -10.56
CA ASP A 84 24.78 -39.30 -11.59
C ASP A 84 24.48 -37.84 -11.99
N MET A 85 25.47 -37.13 -12.54
CA MET A 85 25.27 -35.76 -13.03
C MET A 85 24.34 -35.75 -14.25
N GLY A 86 23.14 -35.19 -14.09
CA GLY A 86 22.16 -35.01 -15.16
C GLY A 86 22.45 -33.78 -16.02
N GLN A 87 22.33 -33.92 -17.34
CA GLN A 87 22.51 -32.82 -18.28
C GLN A 87 21.17 -32.15 -18.59
N GLN A 88 20.93 -31.00 -17.97
CA GLN A 88 19.72 -30.20 -18.16
C GLN A 88 19.88 -29.35 -19.43
N THR A 89 19.25 -29.77 -20.53
CA THR A 89 19.27 -29.08 -21.83
C THR A 89 17.90 -28.48 -22.13
N THR A 90 17.27 -28.81 -23.26
CA THR A 90 15.91 -28.38 -23.59
C THR A 90 14.92 -28.93 -22.58
N GLN A 91 14.14 -28.04 -21.98
CA GLN A 91 13.06 -28.40 -21.06
C GLN A 91 11.73 -28.51 -21.81
N PHE A 92 10.95 -29.52 -21.45
CA PHE A 92 9.59 -29.73 -21.92
C PHE A 92 8.64 -29.55 -20.74
N LEU A 93 7.62 -28.72 -20.96
CA LEU A 93 6.56 -28.45 -19.99
C LEU A 93 5.29 -29.16 -20.45
N GLY A 94 4.65 -29.93 -19.56
CA GLY A 94 3.42 -30.66 -19.86
C GLY A 94 3.56 -31.82 -20.86
N SER A 95 4.77 -32.17 -21.27
CA SER A 95 5.04 -33.25 -22.23
C SER A 95 6.30 -34.01 -21.85
N TYR A 96 6.23 -35.34 -21.87
CA TYR A 96 7.42 -36.18 -21.72
C TYR A 96 8.26 -36.12 -23.00
N ARG A 97 9.19 -35.15 -23.06
CA ARG A 97 10.19 -35.04 -24.15
C ARG A 97 9.58 -35.00 -25.56
N GLY A 98 8.37 -34.46 -25.70
CA GLY A 98 7.65 -34.37 -26.97
C GLY A 98 7.02 -35.69 -27.45
N TRP A 99 6.86 -36.69 -26.58
CA TRP A 99 6.24 -37.97 -26.95
C TRP A 99 4.73 -37.84 -27.12
N GLY A 100 4.15 -38.55 -28.09
CA GLY A 100 2.73 -38.41 -28.41
C GLY A 100 1.74 -38.93 -27.36
N SER A 101 2.14 -39.87 -26.49
CA SER A 101 1.24 -40.55 -25.54
C SER A 101 1.43 -40.17 -24.07
N ARG A 102 2.36 -39.26 -23.76
CA ARG A 102 2.74 -38.88 -22.39
C ARG A 102 2.70 -37.37 -22.22
N ASN A 103 1.51 -36.82 -22.44
CA ASN A 103 1.22 -35.41 -22.33
C ASN A 103 0.23 -35.18 -21.20
N MET A 104 0.45 -34.11 -20.45
CA MET A 104 -0.49 -33.63 -19.45
C MET A 104 -1.68 -32.96 -20.15
N THR A 105 -2.87 -33.14 -19.60
CA THR A 105 -4.06 -32.34 -19.89
C THR A 105 -4.36 -31.51 -18.65
N GLY A 106 -4.44 -30.19 -18.81
CA GLY A 106 -4.62 -29.23 -17.71
C GLY A 106 -3.69 -28.03 -17.85
N ALA A 107 -3.34 -27.41 -16.72
CA ALA A 107 -2.57 -26.15 -16.68
C ALA A 107 -1.28 -26.27 -15.87
N ILE A 108 -0.30 -25.45 -16.22
CA ILE A 108 0.98 -25.28 -15.52
C ILE A 108 1.20 -23.77 -15.36
N ASP A 109 1.72 -23.37 -14.19
CA ASP A 109 2.03 -21.98 -13.89
C ASP A 109 3.34 -21.86 -13.09
N GLU A 110 3.92 -20.66 -13.05
CA GLU A 110 5.04 -20.29 -12.16
C GLU A 110 6.23 -21.26 -12.21
N VAL A 111 6.69 -21.59 -13.43
CA VAL A 111 7.81 -22.53 -13.59
C VAL A 111 9.12 -21.82 -13.29
N LYS A 112 9.80 -22.28 -12.23
CA LYS A 112 11.11 -21.77 -11.83
C LYS A 112 12.15 -22.90 -11.80
N VAL A 113 13.35 -22.63 -12.31
CA VAL A 113 14.45 -23.59 -12.44
C VAL A 113 15.75 -22.96 -11.94
N TRP A 114 16.45 -23.66 -11.04
CA TRP A 114 17.75 -23.26 -10.51
C TRP A 114 18.84 -24.25 -10.89
N ASN A 115 20.09 -23.76 -10.94
CA ASN A 115 21.31 -24.52 -11.10
C ASN A 115 21.95 -24.95 -9.76
N ARG A 116 21.17 -24.89 -8.68
CA ARG A 116 21.55 -25.36 -7.33
C ARG A 116 20.43 -26.19 -6.71
N THR A 117 20.77 -26.98 -5.71
CA THR A 117 19.80 -27.68 -4.87
C THR A 117 19.15 -26.67 -3.93
N LEU A 118 17.83 -26.48 -4.04
CA LEU A 118 17.07 -25.73 -3.04
C LEU A 118 16.83 -26.57 -1.79
N THR A 119 16.76 -25.93 -0.63
CA THR A 119 16.31 -26.59 0.62
C THR A 119 14.79 -26.74 0.65
N GLN A 120 14.28 -27.51 1.61
CA GLN A 120 12.83 -27.66 1.82
C GLN A 120 12.19 -26.31 2.18
N GLU A 121 12.88 -25.52 2.99
CA GLU A 121 12.47 -24.20 3.42
C GLU A 121 12.33 -23.25 2.22
N GLU A 122 13.34 -23.21 1.34
CA GLU A 122 13.29 -22.39 0.12
C GLU A 122 12.14 -22.83 -0.81
N VAL A 123 11.85 -24.13 -0.92
CA VAL A 123 10.71 -24.64 -1.70
C VAL A 123 9.38 -24.17 -1.12
N ARG A 124 9.24 -24.13 0.21
CA ARG A 124 8.04 -23.66 0.90
C ARG A 124 7.86 -22.15 0.75
N GLU A 125 8.93 -21.38 0.90
CA GLU A 125 8.92 -19.92 0.71
C GLU A 125 8.53 -19.51 -0.72
N GLN A 126 8.96 -20.28 -1.72
CA GLN A 126 8.70 -19.96 -3.13
C GLN A 126 7.30 -20.37 -3.61
N ARG A 127 6.52 -21.08 -2.79
CA ARG A 127 5.24 -21.68 -3.18
C ARG A 127 4.23 -20.64 -3.66
N HIS A 128 4.03 -19.57 -2.90
CA HIS A 128 2.94 -18.63 -3.12
C HIS A 128 3.40 -17.27 -3.69
N LEU A 129 4.71 -17.03 -3.74
CA LEU A 129 5.28 -15.76 -4.16
C LEU A 129 5.78 -15.77 -5.61
N THR A 130 5.40 -14.74 -6.34
CA THR A 130 6.05 -14.35 -7.59
C THR A 130 7.37 -13.65 -7.29
N LEU A 131 8.34 -13.73 -8.21
CA LEU A 131 9.63 -13.05 -8.03
C LEU A 131 9.59 -11.63 -8.64
N THR A 132 10.10 -10.65 -7.90
CA THR A 132 10.34 -9.30 -8.42
C THR A 132 11.49 -9.31 -9.42
N GLN A 133 11.54 -8.32 -10.32
CA GLN A 133 12.64 -8.20 -11.27
C GLN A 133 14.01 -8.12 -10.56
N ALA A 134 14.07 -7.37 -9.45
CA ALA A 134 15.30 -7.27 -8.65
C ALA A 134 15.71 -8.62 -8.06
N ALA A 135 14.76 -9.42 -7.55
CA ALA A 135 15.05 -10.76 -7.04
C ALA A 135 15.58 -11.68 -8.14
N VAL A 136 14.94 -11.64 -9.32
CA VAL A 136 15.36 -12.39 -10.50
C VAL A 136 16.78 -12.04 -10.93
N GLU A 137 17.13 -10.75 -10.97
CA GLU A 137 18.48 -10.28 -11.35
C GLU A 137 19.54 -10.58 -10.29
N SER A 138 19.14 -10.68 -9.03
CA SER A 138 20.05 -10.90 -7.91
C SER A 138 20.42 -12.36 -7.66
N ASP A 139 19.66 -13.32 -8.18
CA ASP A 139 19.90 -14.76 -8.01
C ASP A 139 20.65 -15.33 -9.22
N PRO A 140 21.99 -15.49 -9.16
CA PRO A 140 22.77 -16.00 -10.30
C PRO A 140 22.53 -17.49 -10.58
N ASP A 141 21.90 -18.22 -9.66
CA ASP A 141 21.61 -19.64 -9.82
C ASP A 141 20.21 -19.88 -10.40
N LEU A 142 19.33 -18.87 -10.42
CA LEU A 142 18.08 -18.94 -11.17
C LEU A 142 18.41 -18.96 -12.67
N VAL A 143 17.98 -19.99 -13.39
CA VAL A 143 18.28 -20.15 -14.83
C VAL A 143 17.05 -20.07 -15.72
N GLY A 144 15.86 -20.16 -15.13
CA GLY A 144 14.61 -19.98 -15.84
C GLY A 144 13.47 -19.61 -14.92
N TYR A 145 12.69 -18.60 -15.32
CA TYR A 145 11.45 -18.22 -14.66
C TYR A 145 10.39 -17.91 -15.72
N TYR A 146 9.40 -18.79 -15.85
CA TYR A 146 8.29 -18.67 -16.79
C TYR A 146 7.01 -18.47 -15.99
N GLN A 147 6.49 -17.25 -16.04
CA GLN A 147 5.31 -16.84 -15.28
C GLN A 147 4.01 -16.93 -16.10
N PHE A 148 4.09 -17.05 -17.42
CA PHE A 148 2.93 -17.21 -18.30
C PHE A 148 1.91 -16.06 -18.23
N ASN A 149 2.36 -14.84 -17.89
CA ASN A 149 1.50 -13.68 -17.72
C ASN A 149 1.79 -12.55 -18.71
N GLU A 150 2.60 -12.82 -19.72
CA GLU A 150 2.93 -11.87 -20.77
C GLU A 150 1.97 -11.98 -21.95
N ASP A 151 1.53 -10.84 -22.46
CA ASP A 151 0.70 -10.76 -23.67
C ASP A 151 1.58 -10.96 -24.93
N THR A 152 2.04 -12.18 -25.13
CA THR A 152 2.88 -12.59 -26.26
C THR A 152 2.62 -14.05 -26.68
N TYR A 153 3.10 -14.43 -27.86
CA TYR A 153 2.84 -15.73 -28.49
C TYR A 153 3.89 -16.81 -28.15
N PHE A 154 4.76 -16.56 -27.17
CA PHE A 154 5.83 -17.46 -26.74
C PHE A 154 6.01 -17.41 -25.22
N LEU A 155 6.76 -18.35 -24.64
CA LEU A 155 7.00 -18.39 -23.20
C LEU A 155 8.16 -17.46 -22.85
N VAL A 156 7.88 -16.37 -22.15
CA VAL A 156 8.92 -15.44 -21.71
C VAL A 156 9.68 -16.06 -20.54
N ASN A 157 11.01 -15.98 -20.61
CA ASN A 157 11.88 -16.31 -19.50
C ASN A 157 12.26 -14.98 -18.84
N LYS A 158 11.71 -14.72 -17.66
CA LYS A 158 11.92 -13.45 -16.93
C LYS A 158 13.34 -13.28 -16.40
N HIS A 159 14.13 -14.34 -16.34
CA HIS A 159 15.56 -14.27 -15.97
C HIS A 159 16.42 -13.46 -16.97
N GLY A 160 15.86 -12.98 -18.08
CA GLY A 160 16.57 -12.08 -19.01
C GLY A 160 17.56 -12.78 -19.94
N SER A 161 17.65 -14.11 -19.89
CA SER A 161 18.35 -14.92 -20.89
C SER A 161 17.52 -15.07 -22.18
N SER A 162 18.18 -15.29 -23.32
CA SER A 162 17.54 -15.55 -24.62
C SER A 162 16.81 -16.91 -24.73
N THR A 163 16.71 -17.65 -23.62
CA THR A 163 16.09 -18.98 -23.52
C THR A 163 14.58 -18.88 -23.31
N HIS A 164 13.90 -18.23 -24.25
CA HIS A 164 12.44 -18.25 -24.32
C HIS A 164 11.92 -19.64 -24.75
N GLY A 165 10.74 -20.00 -24.27
CA GLY A 165 10.06 -21.22 -24.69
C GLY A 165 9.06 -20.94 -25.81
N VAL A 166 8.54 -21.99 -26.44
CA VAL A 166 7.58 -21.90 -27.54
C VAL A 166 6.40 -22.83 -27.26
N PHE A 167 5.18 -22.37 -27.52
CA PHE A 167 4.00 -23.22 -27.44
C PHE A 167 4.03 -24.28 -28.54
N THR A 168 3.61 -25.51 -28.20
CA THR A 168 3.47 -26.59 -29.18
C THR A 168 2.10 -27.25 -29.04
N GLY A 169 1.57 -27.76 -30.15
CA GLY A 169 0.25 -28.40 -30.17
C GLY A 169 -0.87 -27.42 -29.77
N PRO A 170 -1.85 -27.84 -28.95
CA PRO A 170 -3.00 -27.03 -28.57
C PRO A 170 -2.76 -26.13 -27.33
N ALA A 171 -1.53 -26.03 -26.82
CA ALA A 171 -1.23 -25.25 -25.63
C ALA A 171 -1.43 -23.74 -25.87
N SER A 172 -2.04 -23.05 -24.91
CA SER A 172 -2.29 -21.60 -24.93
C SER A 172 -2.23 -21.00 -23.53
N LEU A 173 -2.11 -19.67 -23.45
CA LEU A 173 -2.25 -18.93 -22.20
C LEU A 173 -3.73 -18.86 -21.78
N ALA A 174 -3.96 -18.83 -20.47
CA ALA A 174 -5.26 -18.61 -19.85
C ALA A 174 -5.06 -17.89 -18.50
N PRO A 175 -6.06 -17.15 -17.99
CA PRO A 175 -6.00 -16.59 -16.64
C PRO A 175 -5.75 -17.67 -15.60
N SER A 176 -4.79 -17.42 -14.71
CA SER A 176 -4.47 -18.35 -13.63
C SER A 176 -5.48 -18.28 -12.50
N ALA A 177 -5.80 -19.43 -11.93
CA ALA A 177 -6.53 -19.57 -10.67
C ALA A 177 -5.64 -20.18 -9.57
N ALA A 178 -4.33 -20.29 -9.82
CA ALA A 178 -3.38 -20.72 -8.80
C ALA A 178 -3.31 -19.68 -7.68
N VAL A 179 -3.01 -20.14 -6.48
CA VAL A 179 -2.93 -19.30 -5.28
C VAL A 179 -1.53 -18.71 -5.24
N VAL A 180 -1.26 -17.72 -6.09
CA VAL A 180 0.08 -17.14 -6.26
C VAL A 180 -0.04 -15.64 -6.54
N GLY A 181 0.92 -14.87 -6.06
CA GLY A 181 0.91 -13.41 -6.23
C GLY A 181 2.21 -12.75 -5.82
N SER A 182 2.33 -11.44 -6.05
CA SER A 182 3.30 -10.65 -5.29
C SER A 182 2.91 -10.62 -3.83
N GLY A 183 3.87 -10.35 -2.96
CA GLY A 183 3.59 -10.24 -1.54
C GLY A 183 4.81 -10.48 -0.68
N VAL A 184 4.54 -10.81 0.57
CA VAL A 184 5.52 -11.06 1.63
C VAL A 184 5.17 -12.34 2.36
N LEU A 185 6.14 -12.92 3.06
CA LEU A 185 5.92 -14.07 3.92
C LEU A 185 6.76 -13.99 5.17
N ASP A 186 6.31 -14.69 6.21
CA ASP A 186 7.14 -15.13 7.32
C ASP A 186 7.04 -16.66 7.43
N ARG A 187 8.18 -17.31 7.68
CA ARG A 187 8.24 -18.72 8.09
C ARG A 187 8.69 -18.79 9.53
N ILE A 188 7.92 -19.46 10.36
CA ILE A 188 8.18 -19.63 11.78
C ILE A 188 8.01 -21.10 12.17
N THR A 189 8.65 -21.54 13.25
CA THR A 189 8.44 -22.88 13.83
C THR A 189 7.60 -22.75 15.09
N VAL A 190 6.48 -23.46 15.15
CA VAL A 190 5.51 -23.38 16.25
C VAL A 190 5.36 -24.73 16.94
N ASP A 191 6.20 -24.95 17.96
CA ASP A 191 6.30 -26.21 18.71
C ASP A 191 5.75 -26.12 20.15
N ALA A 192 5.35 -24.93 20.61
CA ALA A 192 4.87 -24.71 21.97
C ALA A 192 3.97 -23.47 22.07
N SER A 193 3.41 -23.22 23.25
CA SER A 193 2.74 -21.95 23.56
C SER A 193 3.74 -20.78 23.53
N GLY A 194 3.32 -19.63 23.02
CA GLY A 194 4.17 -18.45 22.90
C GLY A 194 3.61 -17.41 21.93
N VAL A 195 4.34 -16.31 21.81
CA VAL A 195 4.08 -15.24 20.82
C VAL A 195 5.10 -15.39 19.71
N TYR A 196 4.61 -15.53 18.48
CA TYR A 196 5.40 -15.73 17.27
C TYR A 196 5.23 -14.54 16.33
N PRO A 197 6.17 -13.58 16.31
CA PRO A 197 6.08 -12.41 15.45
C PRO A 197 6.12 -12.78 13.96
N LEU A 198 5.28 -12.12 13.18
CA LEU A 198 5.28 -12.19 11.72
C LEU A 198 5.80 -10.85 11.20
N THR A 199 7.12 -10.74 11.05
CA THR A 199 7.78 -9.44 10.84
C THR A 199 7.53 -8.84 9.46
N ALA A 200 7.49 -9.65 8.41
CA ALA A 200 7.31 -9.19 7.05
C ALA A 200 5.82 -9.05 6.69
N VAL A 201 5.00 -10.02 7.11
CA VAL A 201 3.54 -10.00 6.96
C VAL A 201 2.88 -8.96 7.86
N GLY A 202 3.46 -8.75 9.05
CA GLY A 202 2.91 -7.92 10.13
C GLY A 202 2.12 -8.75 11.15
N GLY A 203 2.11 -8.29 12.40
CA GLY A 203 1.37 -8.92 13.50
C GLY A 203 2.08 -10.15 14.10
N SER A 204 1.29 -11.11 14.62
CA SER A 204 1.81 -12.26 15.37
C SER A 204 0.81 -13.41 15.48
N LEU A 205 1.32 -14.65 15.60
CA LEU A 205 0.53 -15.78 16.09
C LEU A 205 0.77 -15.95 17.60
N ASN A 206 -0.30 -15.94 18.38
CA ASN A 206 -0.26 -15.99 19.84
C ASN A 206 -0.95 -17.27 20.33
N VAL A 207 -0.14 -18.24 20.73
CA VAL A 207 -0.58 -19.57 21.19
C VAL A 207 -0.67 -19.55 22.72
N ALA A 208 -1.89 -19.69 23.26
CA ALA A 208 -2.11 -19.70 24.70
C ALA A 208 -1.47 -20.91 25.40
N ALA A 209 -1.19 -20.77 26.70
CA ALA A 209 -0.69 -21.87 27.51
C ALA A 209 -1.69 -23.05 27.53
N GLY A 210 -1.24 -24.23 27.09
CA GLY A 210 -2.06 -25.44 27.01
C GLY A 210 -2.86 -25.61 25.71
N ALA A 211 -2.78 -24.65 24.77
CA ALA A 211 -3.34 -24.79 23.44
C ALA A 211 -2.55 -25.82 22.59
N SER A 212 -3.24 -26.44 21.65
CA SER A 212 -2.65 -27.33 20.65
C SER A 212 -1.83 -26.53 19.64
N VAL A 213 -0.74 -27.13 19.17
CA VAL A 213 0.17 -26.54 18.19
C VAL A 213 0.36 -27.47 17.00
N PRO A 214 0.70 -26.92 15.82
CA PRO A 214 1.06 -27.73 14.66
C PRO A 214 2.27 -28.62 14.92
N GLY A 215 3.26 -28.15 15.71
CA GLY A 215 4.47 -28.91 15.99
C GLY A 215 5.39 -29.00 14.76
N GLY A 216 5.58 -27.87 14.09
CA GLY A 216 6.36 -27.78 12.86
C GLY A 216 6.42 -26.36 12.31
N GLU A 217 6.86 -26.24 11.06
CA GLU A 217 6.89 -24.94 10.38
C GLU A 217 5.48 -24.48 10.02
N VAL A 218 5.25 -23.17 10.17
CA VAL A 218 4.08 -22.46 9.66
C VAL A 218 4.60 -21.37 8.74
N VAL A 219 4.05 -21.32 7.52
CA VAL A 219 4.36 -20.29 6.54
C VAL A 219 3.12 -19.44 6.38
N VAL A 220 3.22 -18.15 6.71
CA VAL A 220 2.15 -17.18 6.49
C VAL A 220 2.58 -16.30 5.34
N ASN A 221 1.79 -16.30 4.27
CA ASN A 221 1.97 -15.39 3.14
C ASN A 221 0.90 -14.30 3.23
N ARG A 222 1.25 -13.06 2.94
CA ARG A 222 0.31 -12.00 2.56
C ARG A 222 0.53 -11.68 1.10
N LEU A 223 -0.45 -11.98 0.27
CA LEU A 223 -0.43 -11.79 -1.16
C LEU A 223 -1.19 -10.51 -1.50
N ASP A 224 -0.55 -9.62 -2.26
CA ASP A 224 -1.12 -8.33 -2.64
C ASP A 224 -2.30 -8.42 -3.64
N PRO A 225 -2.30 -9.30 -4.67
CA PRO A 225 -3.43 -9.36 -5.59
C PRO A 225 -4.67 -9.96 -4.92
N ASP A 226 -5.85 -9.69 -5.48
CA ASP A 226 -7.08 -10.33 -5.01
C ASP A 226 -7.02 -11.86 -5.19
N PRO A 227 -7.57 -12.64 -4.25
CA PRO A 227 -7.68 -14.07 -4.42
C PRO A 227 -8.65 -14.38 -5.56
N ASN A 228 -8.44 -15.50 -6.27
CA ASN A 228 -9.38 -15.93 -7.31
C ASN A 228 -10.81 -16.06 -6.75
N ALA A 229 -11.79 -15.43 -7.42
CA ALA A 229 -13.17 -15.29 -6.95
C ALA A 229 -13.24 -14.78 -5.49
N PRO A 230 -12.89 -13.49 -5.24
CA PRO A 230 -12.94 -12.91 -3.90
C PRO A 230 -14.40 -12.77 -3.43
N PRO A 231 -14.67 -12.75 -2.11
CA PRO A 231 -15.98 -12.37 -1.62
C PRO A 231 -16.30 -10.93 -2.05
N ALA A 232 -17.58 -10.61 -2.28
CA ALA A 232 -17.98 -9.29 -2.78
C ALA A 232 -17.59 -8.14 -1.82
N GLN A 233 -17.42 -8.46 -0.54
CA GLN A 233 -17.06 -7.59 0.56
C GLN A 233 -15.54 -7.56 0.86
N ALA A 234 -14.72 -8.19 0.01
CA ALA A 234 -13.27 -8.21 0.20
C ALA A 234 -12.70 -6.79 0.27
N LEU A 235 -11.88 -6.53 1.27
CA LEU A 235 -11.07 -5.32 1.31
C LEU A 235 -9.92 -5.45 0.31
N PRO A 236 -9.52 -4.36 -0.37
CA PRO A 236 -8.46 -4.36 -1.38
C PRO A 236 -7.05 -4.37 -0.74
N PHE A 237 -6.87 -5.13 0.34
CA PHE A 237 -5.65 -5.19 1.16
C PHE A 237 -4.85 -6.48 0.90
N GLY A 238 -5.20 -7.18 -0.17
CA GLY A 238 -4.70 -8.52 -0.44
C GLY A 238 -5.37 -9.58 0.44
N TYR A 239 -4.74 -10.74 0.52
CA TYR A 239 -5.23 -11.88 1.29
C TYR A 239 -4.07 -12.67 1.88
N TRP A 240 -4.37 -13.51 2.85
CA TRP A 240 -3.37 -14.34 3.49
C TRP A 240 -3.53 -15.80 3.11
N VAL A 241 -2.41 -16.52 3.05
CA VAL A 241 -2.38 -17.98 2.91
C VAL A 241 -1.51 -18.53 4.03
N VAL A 242 -2.10 -19.35 4.89
CA VAL A 242 -1.39 -20.06 5.95
C VAL A 242 -1.18 -21.49 5.50
N ASP A 243 0.05 -21.96 5.61
CA ASP A 243 0.42 -23.36 5.42
C ASP A 243 1.05 -23.92 6.70
N GLU A 244 0.65 -25.13 7.08
CA GLU A 244 1.18 -25.84 8.24
C GLU A 244 1.94 -27.10 7.81
N TYR A 245 3.13 -27.28 8.36
CA TYR A 245 4.04 -28.39 8.05
C TYR A 245 4.38 -29.24 9.28
N GLY A 246 3.50 -29.25 10.28
CA GLY A 246 3.57 -30.10 11.45
C GLY A 246 2.57 -31.26 11.41
N PRO A 247 2.73 -32.28 12.28
CA PRO A 247 1.78 -33.40 12.38
C PRO A 247 0.52 -33.05 13.18
N GLY A 248 0.51 -31.94 13.91
CA GLY A 248 -0.63 -31.41 14.65
C GLY A 248 -1.36 -30.31 13.90
N ALA A 249 -2.22 -29.58 14.63
CA ALA A 249 -2.90 -28.39 14.17
C ALA A 249 -3.09 -27.44 15.35
N PHE A 250 -3.30 -26.15 15.05
CA PHE A 250 -3.79 -25.21 16.06
C PHE A 250 -5.19 -25.59 16.55
N ASP A 251 -5.53 -25.16 17.76
CA ASP A 251 -6.91 -25.11 18.24
C ASP A 251 -7.36 -23.66 18.49
N ALA A 252 -8.57 -23.48 19.02
CA ALA A 252 -9.14 -22.16 19.32
C ALA A 252 -8.39 -21.39 20.43
N GLY A 253 -7.37 -21.98 21.08
CA GLY A 253 -6.49 -21.29 22.01
C GLY A 253 -5.39 -20.46 21.32
N THR A 254 -5.35 -20.43 19.99
CA THR A 254 -4.44 -19.58 19.21
C THR A 254 -5.19 -18.39 18.65
N SER A 255 -4.75 -17.18 19.02
CA SER A 255 -5.20 -15.94 18.38
C SER A 255 -4.18 -15.47 17.35
N TRP A 256 -4.65 -14.83 16.30
CA TRP A 256 -3.83 -14.25 15.25
C TRP A 256 -4.03 -12.73 15.18
N GLU A 257 -2.95 -11.99 15.41
CA GLU A 257 -2.85 -10.59 15.01
C GLU A 257 -2.51 -10.54 13.52
N ILE A 258 -3.53 -10.29 12.70
CA ILE A 258 -3.45 -10.22 11.25
C ILE A 258 -2.84 -8.87 10.85
N GLY A 259 -1.66 -8.89 10.22
CA GLY A 259 -0.98 -7.67 9.78
C GLY A 259 -1.31 -7.21 8.36
N THR A 260 -1.59 -5.91 8.22
CA THR A 260 -1.78 -5.17 6.97
C THR A 260 -0.64 -4.16 6.75
N ALA A 261 -0.71 -3.35 5.69
CA ALA A 261 0.16 -2.19 5.54
C ALA A 261 -0.29 -1.02 6.45
N ALA A 262 0.61 -0.10 6.75
CA ALA A 262 0.34 1.09 7.55
C ALA A 262 -0.88 1.88 7.05
N GLY A 263 -1.74 2.29 7.99
CA GLY A 263 -2.96 3.05 7.73
C GLY A 263 -4.16 2.26 7.16
N PHE A 264 -4.00 0.99 6.79
CA PHE A 264 -5.07 0.25 6.09
C PHE A 264 -6.26 -0.07 7.00
N LEU A 265 -6.04 -0.17 8.32
CA LEU A 265 -7.09 -0.47 9.29
C LEU A 265 -7.52 0.73 10.14
N ASP A 266 -6.99 1.94 9.86
CA ASP A 266 -7.28 3.16 10.63
C ASP A 266 -8.77 3.37 10.85
N SER A 267 -9.57 3.29 9.78
CA SER A 267 -11.01 3.51 9.85
C SER A 267 -11.70 2.54 10.81
N TRP A 268 -11.33 1.25 10.78
CA TRP A 268 -11.93 0.24 11.66
C TRP A 268 -11.39 0.34 13.08
N ALA A 269 -10.14 0.77 13.28
CA ALA A 269 -9.57 1.04 14.59
C ALA A 269 -10.29 2.22 15.29
N ASP A 270 -10.75 3.20 14.52
CA ASP A 270 -11.59 4.31 14.98
C ASP A 270 -13.09 3.94 15.12
N GLY A 271 -13.44 2.69 14.85
CA GLY A 271 -14.80 2.16 15.01
C GLY A 271 -15.74 2.46 13.85
N LEU A 272 -15.22 2.78 12.66
CA LEU A 272 -16.02 2.94 11.45
C LEU A 272 -16.34 1.58 10.83
N GLY A 273 -17.50 1.04 11.19
CA GLY A 273 -18.04 -0.20 10.64
C GLY A 273 -17.56 -1.46 11.35
N SER A 274 -17.99 -2.61 10.84
CA SER A 274 -17.57 -3.93 11.29
C SER A 274 -16.44 -4.46 10.41
N LEU A 275 -15.49 -5.13 11.04
CA LEU A 275 -14.44 -5.85 10.35
C LEU A 275 -14.66 -7.33 10.60
N SER A 276 -14.56 -8.13 9.55
CA SER A 276 -14.66 -9.57 9.67
C SER A 276 -13.59 -10.27 8.83
N LEU A 277 -13.34 -11.52 9.16
CA LEU A 277 -12.46 -12.43 8.44
C LEU A 277 -13.29 -13.56 7.85
N VAL A 278 -13.06 -13.88 6.59
CA VAL A 278 -13.58 -15.11 5.97
C VAL A 278 -12.41 -16.01 5.59
N GLU A 279 -12.67 -17.31 5.59
CA GLU A 279 -11.69 -18.32 5.20
C GLU A 279 -12.22 -19.27 4.14
N ARG A 280 -11.30 -19.92 3.43
CA ARG A 280 -11.56 -21.11 2.60
C ARG A 280 -10.33 -21.99 2.58
N ASN A 281 -10.45 -23.19 2.03
CA ASN A 281 -9.32 -24.11 1.95
C ASN A 281 -8.11 -23.50 1.20
N ALA A 282 -6.89 -23.91 1.58
CA ALA A 282 -5.64 -23.33 1.08
C ALA A 282 -5.52 -23.31 -0.46
N THR A 283 -6.15 -24.25 -1.18
CA THR A 283 -6.09 -24.32 -2.65
C THR A 283 -7.21 -23.53 -3.35
N GLY A 284 -8.09 -22.86 -2.62
CA GLY A 284 -9.09 -21.92 -3.19
C GLY A 284 -10.24 -22.56 -3.96
N THR A 285 -10.56 -23.82 -3.68
CA THR A 285 -11.62 -24.57 -4.39
C THR A 285 -12.98 -24.50 -3.70
N ASN A 286 -12.99 -24.27 -2.39
CA ASN A 286 -14.21 -24.16 -1.60
C ASN A 286 -14.78 -22.75 -1.68
N ALA A 287 -16.08 -22.64 -1.40
CA ALA A 287 -16.69 -21.35 -1.11
C ALA A 287 -16.08 -20.73 0.15
N TRP A 288 -16.10 -19.39 0.22
CA TRP A 288 -15.74 -18.64 1.42
C TRP A 288 -16.71 -18.96 2.57
N SER A 289 -16.18 -18.98 3.79
CA SER A 289 -16.96 -19.15 5.01
C SER A 289 -17.90 -17.96 5.27
N GLU A 290 -18.80 -18.13 6.24
CA GLU A 290 -19.48 -16.99 6.83
C GLU A 290 -18.45 -16.05 7.51
N PRO A 291 -18.69 -14.72 7.51
CA PRO A 291 -17.81 -13.76 8.16
C PRO A 291 -17.71 -13.98 9.68
N CYS A 292 -16.48 -14.01 10.17
CA CYS A 292 -16.17 -13.97 11.60
C CYS A 292 -15.72 -12.57 12.01
N THR A 293 -16.35 -11.96 13.00
CA THR A 293 -15.95 -10.62 13.46
C THR A 293 -14.52 -10.63 14.01
N VAL A 294 -13.72 -9.66 13.57
CA VAL A 294 -12.39 -9.37 14.09
C VAL A 294 -12.33 -7.93 14.55
N VAL A 295 -11.37 -7.59 15.41
CA VAL A 295 -11.23 -6.25 15.97
C VAL A 295 -9.93 -5.63 15.50
N ALA A 296 -10.00 -4.50 14.80
CA ALA A 296 -8.83 -3.68 14.53
C ALA A 296 -8.29 -3.11 15.85
N VAL A 297 -7.03 -3.40 16.17
CA VAL A 297 -6.37 -2.95 17.41
C VAL A 297 -5.31 -1.87 17.15
N SER A 298 -4.98 -1.65 15.88
CA SER A 298 -4.18 -0.53 15.39
C SER A 298 -4.55 -0.24 13.93
N ASP A 299 -3.85 0.74 13.35
CA ASP A 299 -3.87 1.06 11.92
C ASP A 299 -3.39 -0.09 11.00
N GLN A 300 -2.77 -1.11 11.59
CA GLN A 300 -2.03 -2.16 10.89
C GLN A 300 -2.40 -3.58 11.32
N THR A 301 -3.10 -3.77 12.43
CA THR A 301 -3.41 -5.10 12.93
C THR A 301 -4.87 -5.26 13.34
N ALA A 302 -5.42 -6.43 12.99
CA ALA A 302 -6.71 -6.90 13.48
C ALA A 302 -6.54 -8.24 14.22
N VAL A 303 -7.32 -8.45 15.27
CA VAL A 303 -7.24 -9.67 16.10
C VAL A 303 -8.35 -10.64 15.72
N TYR A 304 -7.94 -11.84 15.30
CA TYR A 304 -8.76 -13.04 15.24
C TYR A 304 -8.47 -13.88 16.48
N ASP A 305 -9.43 -13.95 17.41
CA ASP A 305 -9.23 -14.54 18.75
C ASP A 305 -9.54 -16.06 18.82
N GLY A 306 -9.80 -16.68 17.68
CA GLY A 306 -10.16 -18.10 17.59
C GLY A 306 -11.62 -18.41 17.97
N SER A 307 -12.44 -17.41 18.30
CA SER A 307 -13.86 -17.59 18.66
C SER A 307 -14.70 -18.24 17.57
N CYS A 308 -14.30 -18.08 16.30
CA CYS A 308 -14.97 -18.68 15.14
C CYS A 308 -14.27 -19.95 14.62
N GLY A 309 -13.15 -20.37 15.21
CA GLY A 309 -12.37 -21.53 14.75
C GLY A 309 -10.88 -21.38 15.01
N ALA A 310 -10.13 -22.46 14.91
CA ALA A 310 -8.67 -22.40 14.95
C ALA A 310 -8.12 -21.75 13.68
N VAL A 311 -6.96 -21.09 13.78
CA VAL A 311 -6.13 -20.80 12.59
C VAL A 311 -5.81 -22.14 11.93
N SER A 312 -5.91 -22.23 10.61
CA SER A 312 -5.66 -23.47 9.89
C SER A 312 -4.95 -23.24 8.56
N ALA A 313 -4.50 -24.31 7.92
CA ALA A 313 -3.99 -24.27 6.56
C ALA A 313 -5.09 -23.87 5.55
N ALA A 314 -5.19 -22.57 5.30
CA ALA A 314 -6.32 -21.94 4.62
C ALA A 314 -5.92 -20.61 3.96
N GLN A 315 -6.83 -20.09 3.13
CA GLN A 315 -6.81 -18.70 2.68
C GLN A 315 -7.70 -17.87 3.57
N TYR A 316 -7.29 -16.63 3.85
CA TYR A 316 -8.00 -15.69 4.69
C TYR A 316 -8.13 -14.33 4.01
N VAL A 317 -9.30 -13.70 4.11
CA VAL A 317 -9.58 -12.38 3.53
C VAL A 317 -10.32 -11.54 4.57
N LEU A 318 -9.87 -10.30 4.76
CA LEU A 318 -10.63 -9.32 5.51
C LEU A 318 -11.80 -8.80 4.67
N VAL A 319 -12.97 -8.74 5.28
CA VAL A 319 -14.20 -8.25 4.67
C VAL A 319 -14.86 -7.21 5.56
N SER A 320 -15.60 -6.29 4.94
CA SER A 320 -16.39 -5.28 5.63
C SER A 320 -17.74 -5.10 4.93
N GLU A 321 -18.76 -4.61 5.63
CA GLU A 321 -19.99 -4.16 4.99
C GLU A 321 -19.77 -2.98 4.01
N VAL A 322 -18.61 -2.33 4.11
CA VAL A 322 -18.12 -1.38 3.11
C VAL A 322 -17.77 -2.12 1.83
N CYS A 323 -18.44 -1.77 0.73
CA CYS A 323 -18.26 -2.40 -0.58
C CYS A 323 -17.79 -1.43 -1.67
N ALA A 324 -17.51 -0.18 -1.31
CA ALA A 324 -16.89 0.78 -2.20
C ALA A 324 -15.89 1.66 -1.43
N PHE A 325 -14.81 2.04 -2.10
CA PHE A 325 -13.81 2.98 -1.59
C PHE A 325 -13.78 4.18 -2.52
N ASP A 326 -13.88 5.38 -1.97
CA ASP A 326 -13.77 6.63 -2.72
C ASP A 326 -12.69 7.50 -2.08
N SER A 327 -11.60 7.72 -2.79
CA SER A 327 -10.49 8.55 -2.32
C SER A 327 -10.51 9.90 -3.03
N THR A 328 -10.62 10.98 -2.26
CA THR A 328 -10.56 12.36 -2.73
C THR A 328 -9.32 13.05 -2.16
N ALA A 329 -8.55 13.72 -3.02
CA ALA A 329 -7.48 14.61 -2.57
C ALA A 329 -7.97 16.07 -2.59
N ALA A 330 -7.65 16.84 -1.55
CA ALA A 330 -8.01 18.25 -1.44
C ALA A 330 -6.85 19.12 -0.91
N GLY A 331 -6.82 20.36 -1.37
CA GLY A 331 -5.95 21.40 -0.83
C GLY A 331 -6.71 22.28 0.17
N LEU A 332 -6.10 22.56 1.32
CA LEU A 332 -6.62 23.47 2.32
C LEU A 332 -5.72 24.72 2.39
N CYS A 333 -6.32 25.90 2.36
CA CYS A 333 -5.56 27.13 2.57
C CYS A 333 -5.19 27.27 4.05
N PRO A 334 -3.98 27.75 4.38
CA PRO A 334 -3.58 27.94 5.77
C PRO A 334 -4.60 28.78 6.56
N GLY A 335 -5.06 28.26 7.70
CA GLY A 335 -6.01 28.93 8.58
C GLY A 335 -7.49 28.85 8.17
N THR A 336 -7.83 28.07 7.13
CA THR A 336 -9.23 27.79 6.78
C THR A 336 -9.64 26.38 7.21
N SER A 337 -10.94 26.09 7.14
CA SER A 337 -11.49 24.76 7.43
C SER A 337 -12.52 24.36 6.37
N MET A 338 -12.67 23.05 6.13
CA MET A 338 -13.72 22.49 5.28
C MET A 338 -14.53 21.41 6.02
N GLY A 339 -15.74 21.12 5.54
CA GLY A 339 -16.55 20.02 6.06
C GLY A 339 -16.35 18.74 5.23
N TRP A 340 -16.24 17.60 5.91
CA TRP A 340 -16.23 16.27 5.28
C TRP A 340 -17.12 15.32 6.09
N GLY A 341 -18.28 14.94 5.53
CA GLY A 341 -19.29 14.20 6.29
C GLY A 341 -19.73 14.95 7.55
N ASN A 342 -19.45 14.38 8.73
CA ASN A 342 -19.71 14.97 10.04
C ASN A 342 -18.46 15.59 10.70
N THR A 343 -17.34 15.66 9.99
CA THR A 343 -16.04 16.12 10.50
C THR A 343 -15.70 17.49 9.95
N VAL A 344 -15.13 18.35 10.81
CA VAL A 344 -14.51 19.61 10.38
C VAL A 344 -13.02 19.36 10.20
N VAL A 345 -12.52 19.68 9.01
CA VAL A 345 -11.12 19.50 8.60
C VAL A 345 -10.44 20.86 8.60
N ASP A 346 -9.49 21.07 9.51
CA ASP A 346 -8.78 22.33 9.73
C ASP A 346 -7.24 22.19 9.59
N GLY A 347 -6.76 21.02 9.17
CA GLY A 347 -5.34 20.75 8.95
C GLY A 347 -5.09 19.58 8.00
N PRO A 348 -3.82 19.38 7.58
CA PRO A 348 -3.43 18.29 6.70
C PRO A 348 -3.57 16.96 7.42
N GLY A 349 -3.91 15.93 6.66
CA GLY A 349 -4.14 14.59 7.19
C GLY A 349 -5.10 13.81 6.31
N THR A 350 -5.32 12.56 6.71
CA THR A 350 -6.29 11.66 6.08
C THR A 350 -7.53 11.59 6.96
N TYR A 351 -8.69 11.82 6.37
CA TYR A 351 -9.98 11.82 7.07
C TYR A 351 -10.91 10.80 6.45
N HIS A 352 -11.68 10.10 7.27
CA HIS A 352 -12.56 9.03 6.85
C HIS A 352 -14.03 9.35 7.13
N TYR A 353 -14.90 8.92 6.23
CA TYR A 353 -16.35 9.02 6.38
C TYR A 353 -17.03 7.81 5.73
N ILE A 354 -18.14 7.34 6.32
CA ILE A 354 -18.95 6.27 5.73
C ILE A 354 -20.15 6.88 5.01
N GLY A 355 -20.10 6.83 3.68
CA GLY A 355 -21.20 7.17 2.79
C GLY A 355 -22.16 6.01 2.54
N THR A 356 -23.24 6.25 1.81
CA THR A 356 -24.18 5.21 1.36
C THR A 356 -24.29 5.23 -0.16
N LEU A 357 -23.92 4.13 -0.80
CA LEU A 357 -24.06 3.93 -2.24
C LEU A 357 -25.21 2.95 -2.49
N ASN A 358 -26.40 3.47 -2.79
CA ASN A 358 -27.58 2.70 -3.21
C ASN A 358 -27.89 1.41 -2.39
N GLY A 359 -28.80 1.49 -1.42
CA GLY A 359 -29.28 0.31 -0.69
C GLY A 359 -28.41 -0.03 0.52
N GLU A 360 -28.01 -1.29 0.68
CA GLU A 360 -27.21 -1.79 1.82
C GLU A 360 -25.69 -1.55 1.67
N CYS A 361 -25.22 -1.06 0.51
CA CYS A 361 -23.79 -0.87 0.27
C CYS A 361 -23.28 0.44 0.89
N GLN A 362 -22.32 0.33 1.81
CA GLN A 362 -21.60 1.47 2.38
C GLN A 362 -20.34 1.78 1.57
N THR A 363 -20.00 3.07 1.47
CA THR A 363 -18.76 3.53 0.85
C THR A 363 -17.83 4.08 1.93
N LEU A 364 -16.58 3.64 1.99
CA LEU A 364 -15.55 4.32 2.78
C LEU A 364 -14.98 5.46 1.93
N GLU A 365 -15.32 6.68 2.30
CA GLU A 365 -14.86 7.91 1.69
C GLU A 365 -13.63 8.41 2.44
N VAL A 366 -12.49 8.49 1.75
CA VAL A 366 -11.20 8.93 2.27
C VAL A 366 -10.86 10.29 1.68
N LEU A 367 -10.60 11.28 2.53
CA LEU A 367 -10.14 12.61 2.14
C LEU A 367 -8.70 12.82 2.57
N ASP A 368 -7.79 12.94 1.61
CA ASP A 368 -6.40 13.32 1.83
C ASP A 368 -6.23 14.82 1.66
N VAL A 369 -5.94 15.53 2.76
CA VAL A 369 -5.76 16.98 2.77
C VAL A 369 -4.30 17.35 2.92
N GLN A 370 -3.85 18.26 2.06
CA GLN A 370 -2.57 18.95 2.21
C GLN A 370 -2.78 20.44 2.31
N PHE A 371 -1.90 21.14 3.03
CA PHE A 371 -1.89 22.59 2.94
C PHE A 371 -1.41 23.03 1.57
N LEU A 372 -2.13 23.97 0.99
CA LEU A 372 -1.68 24.70 -0.17
C LEU A 372 -0.61 25.71 0.26
N ASP A 373 0.40 25.89 -0.58
CA ASP A 373 1.52 26.80 -0.36
C ASP A 373 1.43 27.97 -1.36
N PRO A 374 0.56 28.98 -1.12
CA PRO A 374 0.52 30.17 -1.94
C PRO A 374 1.84 30.94 -1.82
N PRO A 375 2.32 31.60 -2.89
CA PRO A 375 3.51 32.43 -2.80
C PRO A 375 3.32 33.56 -1.77
N SER A 376 4.42 34.08 -1.22
CA SER A 376 4.35 35.24 -0.32
C SER A 376 3.75 36.45 -1.04
N LEU A 377 2.63 36.96 -0.52
CA LEU A 377 2.09 38.26 -0.91
C LEU A 377 2.91 39.38 -0.27
N TYR A 378 3.11 40.45 -1.02
CA TYR A 378 3.71 41.68 -0.54
C TYR A 378 3.20 42.86 -1.39
N TRP A 379 3.38 44.06 -0.87
CA TRP A 379 3.26 45.28 -1.65
C TRP A 379 4.54 46.11 -1.54
N ILE A 380 4.77 46.96 -2.53
CA ILE A 380 5.86 47.94 -2.55
C ILE A 380 5.30 49.35 -2.60
N LEU A 381 6.01 50.30 -2.00
CA LEU A 381 5.70 51.72 -2.12
C LEU A 381 6.47 52.30 -3.32
N GLU A 382 5.76 52.81 -4.31
CA GLU A 382 6.34 53.48 -5.46
C GLU A 382 5.70 54.87 -5.65
N GLY A 383 6.47 55.93 -5.36
CA GLY A 383 5.95 57.28 -5.32
C GLY A 383 4.90 57.45 -4.21
N ALA A 384 3.68 57.83 -4.59
CA ALA A 384 2.55 58.03 -3.66
C ALA A 384 1.52 56.89 -3.71
N ALA A 385 1.91 55.68 -4.16
CA ALA A 385 1.01 54.55 -4.28
C ALA A 385 1.65 53.24 -3.82
N LEU A 386 0.84 52.40 -3.18
CA LEU A 386 1.17 51.02 -2.86
C LEU A 386 0.78 50.13 -4.03
N GLN A 387 1.67 49.24 -4.41
CA GLN A 387 1.46 48.30 -5.51
C GLN A 387 1.65 46.87 -5.02
N SER A 388 0.63 46.05 -5.23
CA SER A 388 0.67 44.59 -5.02
C SER A 388 1.63 43.93 -5.99
N ALA A 389 2.22 42.80 -5.59
CA ALA A 389 2.90 41.90 -6.49
C ALA A 389 1.99 41.48 -7.67
N GLY A 390 2.57 41.31 -8.86
CA GLY A 390 1.82 40.94 -10.06
C GLY A 390 1.24 39.52 -9.98
N GLY A 391 0.11 39.30 -10.65
CA GLY A 391 -0.49 37.97 -10.80
C GLY A 391 -1.54 37.60 -9.77
N TRP A 392 -1.77 38.41 -8.74
CA TRP A 392 -2.80 38.20 -7.72
C TRP A 392 -4.18 38.73 -8.17
N THR A 393 -5.26 38.22 -7.59
CA THR A 393 -6.65 38.67 -7.83
C THR A 393 -7.35 39.09 -6.53
N ASP A 394 -8.56 39.65 -6.63
CA ASP A 394 -9.44 39.95 -5.48
C ASP A 394 -8.83 40.81 -4.37
N HIS A 395 -8.05 41.81 -4.77
CA HIS A 395 -7.34 42.69 -3.84
C HIS A 395 -8.31 43.51 -2.99
N THR A 396 -8.10 43.49 -1.67
CA THR A 396 -8.71 44.43 -0.72
C THR A 396 -7.64 45.04 0.17
N TRP A 397 -7.87 46.29 0.58
CA TRP A 397 -6.91 47.06 1.37
C TRP A 397 -7.54 47.52 2.68
N SER A 398 -6.75 47.57 3.74
CA SER A 398 -7.11 48.22 4.99
C SER A 398 -5.96 49.06 5.53
N LEU A 399 -6.30 50.11 6.29
CA LEU A 399 -5.37 50.98 7.00
C LEU A 399 -5.67 50.89 8.49
N ASN A 400 -4.69 50.53 9.32
CA ASN A 400 -4.83 50.34 10.76
C ASN A 400 -6.02 49.43 11.15
N GLY A 401 -6.32 48.43 10.30
CA GLY A 401 -7.45 47.50 10.47
C GLY A 401 -8.80 47.99 9.92
N SER A 402 -8.92 49.26 9.52
CA SER A 402 -10.12 49.81 8.87
C SER A 402 -10.09 49.58 7.37
N ALA A 403 -11.13 48.94 6.83
CA ALA A 403 -11.22 48.64 5.40
C ALA A 403 -11.27 49.93 4.55
N LEU A 404 -10.55 49.94 3.44
CA LEU A 404 -10.55 51.02 2.46
C LEU A 404 -11.44 50.65 1.27
N GLU A 405 -12.17 51.64 0.74
CA GLU A 405 -13.00 51.51 -0.47
C GLU A 405 -12.12 51.53 -1.75
N ALA A 406 -11.14 50.64 -1.81
CA ALA A 406 -10.22 50.50 -2.94
C ALA A 406 -10.13 49.03 -3.36
N THR A 407 -10.40 48.77 -4.62
CA THR A 407 -10.30 47.44 -5.22
C THR A 407 -9.25 47.47 -6.34
N GLY A 408 -8.38 46.46 -6.38
CA GLY A 408 -7.33 46.33 -7.38
C GLY A 408 -5.90 46.36 -6.83
N SER A 409 -4.93 46.12 -7.72
CA SER A 409 -3.52 45.90 -7.40
C SER A 409 -2.77 47.18 -6.98
N THR A 410 -3.43 48.34 -6.97
CA THR A 410 -2.79 49.62 -6.65
C THR A 410 -3.70 50.43 -5.75
N LEU A 411 -3.12 51.00 -4.70
CA LEU A 411 -3.78 51.88 -3.74
C LEU A 411 -3.02 53.21 -3.68
N ALA A 412 -3.70 54.33 -3.91
CA ALA A 412 -3.13 55.65 -3.63
C ALA A 412 -2.98 55.83 -2.11
N LEU A 413 -1.84 56.34 -1.66
CA LEU A 413 -1.61 56.60 -0.24
C LEU A 413 -2.65 57.57 0.31
N VAL A 414 -3.28 57.17 1.41
CA VAL A 414 -4.33 57.95 2.10
C VAL A 414 -3.83 58.54 3.42
N GLY A 415 -2.75 58.00 3.99
CA GLY A 415 -2.13 58.45 5.23
C GLY A 415 -0.93 57.58 5.64
N ALA A 416 -0.31 57.88 6.78
CA ALA A 416 0.68 56.99 7.41
C ALA A 416 -0.03 55.93 8.26
N GLY A 417 0.55 54.74 8.39
CA GLY A 417 -0.05 53.65 9.16
C GLY A 417 0.28 52.26 8.65
N ASP A 418 -0.35 51.26 9.25
CA ASP A 418 -0.23 49.86 8.86
C ASP A 418 -1.22 49.54 7.74
N TYR A 419 -0.68 49.35 6.54
CA TYR A 419 -1.43 48.93 5.38
C TYR A 419 -1.43 47.42 5.28
N THR A 420 -2.62 46.83 5.37
CA THR A 420 -2.82 45.41 5.10
C THR A 420 -3.44 45.24 3.72
N LEU A 421 -2.77 44.49 2.87
CA LEU A 421 -3.30 43.99 1.61
C LEU A 421 -3.75 42.55 1.82
N THR A 422 -4.96 42.21 1.40
CA THR A 422 -5.34 40.82 1.16
C THR A 422 -5.59 40.60 -0.32
N ALA A 423 -5.13 39.46 -0.84
CA ALA A 423 -5.33 39.09 -2.23
C ALA A 423 -5.35 37.56 -2.39
N THR A 424 -5.94 37.09 -3.47
CA THR A 424 -6.08 35.66 -3.79
C THR A 424 -5.07 35.25 -4.85
N ASP A 425 -4.32 34.19 -4.58
CA ASP A 425 -3.43 33.57 -5.56
C ASP A 425 -4.28 32.75 -6.54
N PRO A 426 -4.28 33.04 -7.86
CA PRO A 426 -5.07 32.29 -8.83
C PRO A 426 -4.55 30.85 -9.05
N GLY A 427 -3.33 30.53 -8.63
CA GLY A 427 -2.78 29.18 -8.73
C GLY A 427 -3.39 28.23 -7.69
N THR A 428 -3.40 28.64 -6.43
CA THR A 428 -3.91 27.85 -5.29
C THR A 428 -5.36 28.19 -4.92
N GLY A 429 -5.85 29.37 -5.29
CA GLY A 429 -7.14 29.90 -4.83
C GLY A 429 -7.10 30.44 -3.40
N CYS A 430 -5.94 30.49 -2.75
CA CYS A 430 -5.82 30.93 -1.36
C CYS A 430 -5.74 32.45 -1.24
N THR A 431 -6.58 33.01 -0.37
CA THR A 431 -6.49 34.41 0.04
C THR A 431 -5.50 34.53 1.19
N VAL A 432 -4.47 35.35 1.00
CA VAL A 432 -3.47 35.65 2.03
C VAL A 432 -3.42 37.15 2.32
N GLY A 433 -2.90 37.51 3.49
CA GLY A 433 -2.75 38.89 3.93
C GLY A 433 -1.28 39.26 4.16
N PHE A 434 -0.90 40.45 3.74
CA PHE A 434 0.39 41.05 4.05
C PHE A 434 0.20 42.45 4.64
N THR A 435 0.76 42.68 5.82
CA THR A 435 0.77 43.99 6.48
C THR A 435 2.17 44.57 6.43
N GLY A 436 2.26 45.82 5.99
CA GLY A 436 3.46 46.63 6.12
C GLY A 436 3.11 48.02 6.63
N THR A 437 4.09 48.74 7.14
CA THR A 437 3.91 50.10 7.64
C THR A 437 4.42 51.08 6.59
N VAL A 438 3.61 52.09 6.27
CA VAL A 438 3.99 53.18 5.38
C VAL A 438 4.12 54.47 6.16
N GLY A 439 5.24 55.15 5.96
CA GLY A 439 5.65 56.29 6.75
C GLY A 439 6.02 55.86 8.17
N CYS A 440 6.34 56.84 8.99
CA CYS A 440 6.28 56.68 10.42
C CYS A 440 4.97 57.28 10.89
N PRO A 441 4.02 56.48 11.39
CA PRO A 441 2.70 56.99 11.75
C PRO A 441 2.72 58.12 12.80
N GLY A 442 3.82 58.22 13.57
CA GLY A 442 4.07 59.32 14.49
C GLY A 442 5.02 60.41 13.99
N ASP A 443 5.58 60.31 12.78
CA ASP A 443 6.46 61.33 12.19
C ASP A 443 5.60 62.22 11.28
N LEU A 444 5.12 63.32 11.86
CA LEU A 444 4.18 64.25 11.25
C LEU A 444 4.89 65.36 10.49
N ASP A 445 6.17 65.59 10.75
CA ASP A 445 6.98 66.64 10.11
C ASP A 445 7.97 66.10 9.05
N GLY A 446 8.11 64.78 8.96
CA GLY A 446 8.92 64.07 7.97
C GLY A 446 10.42 64.07 8.27
N ASP A 447 10.81 64.28 9.53
CA ASP A 447 12.21 64.28 9.96
C ASP A 447 12.80 62.89 10.26
N LEU A 448 11.98 61.86 10.03
CA LEU A 448 12.28 60.45 10.25
C LEU A 448 12.45 60.06 11.73
N ILE A 449 11.92 60.86 12.67
CA ILE A 449 11.89 60.53 14.09
C ILE A 449 10.53 60.90 14.67
N VAL A 450 9.91 59.97 15.41
CA VAL A 450 8.72 60.31 16.21
C VAL A 450 9.17 61.05 17.46
N GLY A 451 9.22 62.37 17.39
CA GLY A 451 9.78 63.26 18.38
C GLY A 451 8.78 64.19 19.04
N VAL A 452 9.33 65.16 19.76
CA VAL A 452 8.52 66.21 20.41
C VAL A 452 7.85 67.10 19.36
N SER A 453 8.48 67.26 18.20
CA SER A 453 7.97 68.07 17.09
C SER A 453 6.62 67.55 16.61
N ASP A 454 6.48 66.24 16.48
CA ASP A 454 5.28 65.58 15.99
C ASP A 454 4.14 65.63 17.00
N ILE A 455 4.43 65.43 18.28
CA ILE A 455 3.45 65.61 19.35
C ILE A 455 2.92 67.04 19.35
N LEU A 456 3.79 68.03 19.17
CA LEU A 456 3.38 69.43 19.11
C LEU A 456 2.54 69.72 17.86
N GLN A 457 2.86 69.10 16.73
CA GLN A 457 2.08 69.22 15.50
C GLN A 457 0.68 68.61 15.65
N LEU A 458 0.57 67.42 16.27
CA LEU A 458 -0.71 66.77 16.57
C LEU A 458 -1.55 67.61 17.54
N LEU A 459 -0.95 68.09 18.64
CA LEU A 459 -1.63 68.94 19.61
C LEU A 459 -2.09 70.28 19.02
N GLY A 460 -1.42 70.77 17.98
CA GLY A 460 -1.83 71.96 17.22
C GLY A 460 -3.21 71.83 16.57
N SER A 461 -3.63 70.60 16.25
CA SER A 461 -4.91 70.28 15.64
C SER A 461 -5.90 69.61 16.61
N PHE A 462 -5.58 69.52 17.91
CA PHE A 462 -6.40 68.81 18.89
C PHE A 462 -7.82 69.38 18.98
N GLY A 463 -8.83 68.52 18.84
CA GLY A 463 -10.24 68.90 18.77
C GLY A 463 -10.75 69.21 17.35
N CYS A 464 -9.94 68.96 16.31
CA CYS A 464 -10.39 69.01 14.92
C CYS A 464 -11.43 67.91 14.63
N LEU A 465 -12.47 68.26 13.86
CA LEU A 465 -13.56 67.37 13.46
C LEU A 465 -13.80 67.51 11.94
N GLY A 466 -13.14 66.67 11.13
CA GLY A 466 -13.18 66.66 9.66
C GLY A 466 -12.05 67.46 8.98
N GLU A 467 -11.44 66.86 7.94
CA GLU A 467 -10.30 67.41 7.17
C GLU A 467 -9.05 67.76 8.00
N CYS A 468 -8.73 66.97 9.03
CA CYS A 468 -7.63 67.23 9.97
C CYS A 468 -6.21 66.90 9.44
N GLY A 469 -6.08 66.72 8.13
CA GLY A 469 -4.80 66.42 7.47
C GLY A 469 -4.12 65.18 8.05
N ASN A 470 -2.79 65.22 8.15
CA ASN A 470 -1.98 64.12 8.69
C ASN A 470 -1.95 64.05 10.23
N THR A 471 -2.67 64.93 10.93
CA THR A 471 -2.69 64.94 12.41
C THR A 471 -3.75 64.03 13.03
N ASP A 472 -4.68 63.50 12.22
CA ASP A 472 -5.59 62.41 12.57
C ASP A 472 -4.88 61.09 12.26
N VAL A 473 -4.08 60.62 13.23
CA VAL A 473 -3.10 59.54 13.02
C VAL A 473 -3.73 58.15 13.06
N ASN A 474 -4.94 58.03 13.62
CA ASN A 474 -5.71 56.79 13.59
C ASN A 474 -6.79 56.78 12.48
N ALA A 475 -6.94 57.91 11.76
CA ALA A 475 -7.90 58.11 10.67
C ALA A 475 -9.37 57.89 11.07
N ASP A 476 -9.73 58.20 12.33
CA ASP A 476 -11.10 58.06 12.83
C ASP A 476 -12.00 59.26 12.50
N GLY A 477 -11.43 60.30 11.88
CA GLY A 477 -12.10 61.53 11.46
C GLY A 477 -12.01 62.66 12.48
N ALA A 478 -11.35 62.46 13.63
CA ALA A 478 -11.26 63.44 14.71
C ALA A 478 -9.93 63.37 15.49
N VAL A 479 -9.18 64.47 15.54
CA VAL A 479 -7.95 64.54 16.37
C VAL A 479 -8.32 64.67 17.84
N ASN A 480 -8.20 63.58 18.59
CA ASN A 480 -8.60 63.50 19.98
C ASN A 480 -7.59 62.74 20.86
N VAL A 481 -8.01 62.31 22.05
CA VAL A 481 -7.13 61.62 23.01
C VAL A 481 -6.58 60.31 22.43
N THR A 482 -7.33 59.63 21.57
CA THR A 482 -6.87 58.40 20.92
C THR A 482 -5.65 58.64 20.03
N ASP A 483 -5.61 59.74 19.29
CA ASP A 483 -4.47 60.16 18.47
C ASP A 483 -3.23 60.49 19.30
N VAL A 484 -3.44 61.20 20.43
CA VAL A 484 -2.34 61.51 21.37
C VAL A 484 -1.75 60.24 21.99
N LEU A 485 -2.60 59.27 22.36
CA LEU A 485 -2.13 58.00 22.90
C LEU A 485 -1.41 57.16 21.85
N PHE A 486 -1.87 57.22 20.59
CA PHE A 486 -1.25 56.54 19.47
C PHE A 486 0.18 57.07 19.22
N ILE A 487 0.36 58.40 19.10
CA ILE A 487 1.69 58.99 18.86
C ILE A 487 2.65 58.78 20.04
N LEU A 488 2.15 58.83 21.28
CA LEU A 488 2.96 58.56 22.48
C LEU A 488 3.43 57.11 22.54
N GLY A 489 2.66 56.17 21.98
CA GLY A 489 3.06 54.77 21.84
C GLY A 489 4.26 54.58 20.90
N LEU A 490 4.48 55.52 19.98
CA LEU A 490 5.56 55.50 18.99
C LEU A 490 6.71 56.45 19.36
N PHE A 491 6.60 57.23 20.44
CA PHE A 491 7.56 58.27 20.79
C PHE A 491 8.98 57.74 20.98
N GLY A 492 9.92 58.33 20.24
CA GLY A 492 11.34 57.96 20.22
C GLY A 492 11.72 56.91 19.17
N SER A 493 10.79 56.44 18.33
CA SER A 493 11.12 55.57 17.20
C SER A 493 11.79 56.34 16.06
N SER A 494 12.86 55.78 15.50
CA SER A 494 13.49 56.27 14.27
C SER A 494 12.96 55.53 13.05
N CYS A 495 12.82 56.27 11.96
CA CYS A 495 12.33 55.91 10.64
C CYS A 495 13.48 56.04 9.62
#